data_AF-A0A914BW00-F1
#
_entry.id   AF-A0A914BW00-F1
#
_cell.length_a   1.000
_cell.length_b   1.000
_cell.length_c   1.000
_cell.angle_alpha   90.00
_cell.angle_beta   90.00
_cell.angle_gamma   90.00
#
_symmetry.space_group_name_H-M   'P 1'
#
loop_
_entity.id
_entity.type
_entity.pdbx_description
1 polymer ?
#
loop_
_entity_poly.entity_id
_entity_poly.type
_entity_poly.pdbx_seq_one_letter_code
_entity_poly.pdbx_strand_id
1 'polypeptide(L)'
;MCGDGCLFFDDLENFLSTDLSTKLPPYKLKNLENFTFDEKRVKTLVCHDMKGGYLEQDKLEGCILTDSCYPYLILHWWSMDIFCYFSHHFITVPPVVWTEQAHKHGVIVLGTFITEFEGGEKLCEKIFSSQEVIDELIEKMIQLCINLNFEGWLINIENIMKPEHLPNLEYFLQELTQKSRQILGKHSRIIWYDSVTNEGKLDWQNELNLYNRKWFDLTDGIYLNYAWNEEHLQRTLELAAGQRLTEIYLGVDVFGRGCMGGGGWNCSEPLELIKKYGLSLALFAPGWIIECFVGECVLENSFRFWSPIKEFLPAQRPLTSSEFDTNFSSGITLLPDGTKHFKMTSMGLQPHYLDSTNLHLTLSGLKIISGGEHILFLCDSKLDELPKVIKAVSIAKIGIKLVIEEDQEKIRTGFGFFGIAFIGGAGAYTLIKRRFAHKIVVPGLITLIVNGSWLYHEPSYLGTYAEEIRPVIDKIYEEQQISALTSTFPTANEPKQSKSWYIW
;
A
#
# COMPACT_ATOMS: atom_id res chain seq x y z
N MET A 1 -7.98 -22.42 -16.19
CA MET A 1 -7.41 -22.18 -14.84
C MET A 1 -6.03 -21.63 -15.05
N CYS A 2 -5.61 -20.60 -14.32
CA CYS A 2 -4.26 -20.64 -13.81
C CYS A 2 -4.42 -21.04 -12.34
N GLY A 3 -3.91 -22.21 -11.95
CA GLY A 3 -3.95 -22.72 -10.56
C GLY A 3 -3.08 -21.90 -9.60
N ASP A 4 -2.71 -20.69 -10.00
CA ASP A 4 -1.64 -19.89 -9.43
C ASP A 4 -2.19 -18.64 -8.72
N GLY A 5 -3.51 -18.45 -8.67
CA GLY A 5 -4.16 -17.29 -8.00
C GLY A 5 -4.38 -16.07 -8.88
N CYS A 6 -4.02 -16.13 -10.17
CA CYS A 6 -4.26 -15.09 -11.18
C CYS A 6 -5.48 -15.45 -12.05
N LEU A 7 -6.47 -14.57 -12.14
CA LEU A 7 -7.71 -14.79 -12.90
C LEU A 7 -8.15 -13.49 -13.58
N PHE A 8 -8.49 -13.58 -14.87
CA PHE A 8 -9.06 -12.48 -15.64
C PHE A 8 -9.96 -13.03 -16.75
N PHE A 9 -10.78 -12.16 -17.35
CA PHE A 9 -11.65 -12.50 -18.47
C PHE A 9 -11.69 -11.37 -19.49
N ASP A 10 -11.54 -11.71 -20.78
CA ASP A 10 -11.61 -10.77 -21.92
C ASP A 10 -12.88 -10.93 -22.75
N ASP A 11 -13.73 -11.91 -22.41
CA ASP A 11 -14.95 -12.24 -23.13
C ASP A 11 -16.12 -12.43 -22.16
N LEU A 12 -17.26 -11.82 -22.48
CA LEU A 12 -18.46 -11.85 -21.64
C LEU A 12 -19.04 -13.25 -21.50
N GLU A 13 -19.16 -14.00 -22.59
CA GLU A 13 -19.79 -15.32 -22.59
C GLU A 13 -18.97 -16.32 -21.77
N ASN A 14 -17.65 -16.27 -21.92
CA ASN A 14 -16.71 -17.01 -21.09
C ASN A 14 -16.84 -16.61 -19.60
N PHE A 15 -16.92 -15.31 -19.29
CA PHE A 15 -17.07 -14.85 -17.92
C PHE A 15 -18.36 -15.37 -17.27
N LEU A 16 -19.50 -15.21 -17.93
CA LEU A 16 -20.82 -15.60 -17.41
C LEU A 16 -20.94 -17.13 -17.25
N SER A 17 -20.42 -17.90 -18.22
CA SER A 17 -20.49 -19.37 -18.22
C SER A 17 -19.46 -20.04 -17.29
N THR A 18 -18.46 -19.31 -16.79
CA THR A 18 -17.41 -19.91 -15.96
C THR A 18 -17.93 -20.34 -14.59
N ASP A 19 -17.69 -21.61 -14.25
CA ASP A 19 -17.88 -22.13 -12.90
C ASP A 19 -16.75 -21.66 -11.96
N LEU A 20 -17.06 -20.59 -11.21
CA LEU A 20 -16.15 -19.97 -10.25
C LEU A 20 -15.82 -20.86 -9.04
N SER A 21 -16.60 -21.90 -8.74
CA SER A 21 -16.30 -22.83 -7.64
C SER A 21 -14.99 -23.60 -7.88
N THR A 22 -14.61 -23.77 -9.16
CA THR A 22 -13.36 -24.41 -9.59
C THR A 22 -12.16 -23.46 -9.60
N LYS A 23 -12.34 -22.20 -9.20
CA LYS A 23 -11.32 -21.13 -9.27
C LYS A 23 -10.90 -20.62 -7.89
N LEU A 24 -11.27 -21.35 -6.84
CA LEU A 24 -10.93 -20.99 -5.47
C LEU A 24 -9.46 -21.30 -5.14
N PRO A 25 -8.81 -20.49 -4.29
CA PRO A 25 -7.49 -20.81 -3.77
C PRO A 25 -7.52 -22.11 -2.95
N PRO A 26 -6.39 -22.81 -2.80
CA PRO A 26 -6.32 -24.09 -2.09
C PRO A 26 -6.42 -23.94 -0.56
N TYR A 27 -6.71 -22.73 -0.05
CA TYR A 27 -6.79 -22.41 1.37
C TYR A 27 -7.81 -21.29 1.63
N LYS A 28 -8.20 -21.14 2.89
CA LYS A 28 -9.13 -20.08 3.31
C LYS A 28 -8.41 -18.74 3.39
N LEU A 29 -8.91 -17.75 2.65
CA LEU A 29 -8.38 -16.39 2.65
C LEU A 29 -8.58 -15.68 3.99
N LYS A 30 -7.65 -14.80 4.33
CA LYS A 30 -7.73 -13.95 5.52
C LYS A 30 -8.61 -12.74 5.28
N ASN A 31 -9.47 -12.43 6.25
CA ASN A 31 -10.33 -11.26 6.23
C ASN A 31 -9.52 -9.95 6.31
N LEU A 32 -10.15 -8.84 5.94
CA LEU A 32 -9.61 -7.49 6.12
C LEU A 32 -9.37 -7.20 7.63
N GLU A 33 -8.10 -7.16 8.03
CA GLU A 33 -7.64 -6.84 9.39
C GLU A 33 -7.25 -5.36 9.48
N ASN A 34 -7.09 -4.79 10.67
CA ASN A 34 -6.58 -3.41 10.84
C ASN A 34 -7.37 -2.29 10.15
N PHE A 35 -8.58 -2.55 9.67
CA PHE A 35 -9.39 -1.56 8.97
C PHE A 35 -10.05 -0.58 9.93
N THR A 36 -9.73 0.71 9.75
CA THR A 36 -10.43 1.82 10.40
C THR A 36 -11.24 2.60 9.38
N PHE A 37 -12.52 2.80 9.68
CA PHE A 37 -13.39 3.62 8.84
C PHE A 37 -13.52 5.03 9.42
N ASP A 38 -13.12 6.03 8.62
CA ASP A 38 -13.34 7.45 8.91
C ASP A 38 -13.86 8.12 7.63
N GLU A 39 -15.17 8.39 7.60
CA GLU A 39 -15.85 9.03 6.47
C GLU A 39 -15.39 10.48 6.24
N LYS A 40 -14.78 11.12 7.23
CA LYS A 40 -14.39 12.53 7.13
C LYS A 40 -12.94 12.71 6.73
N ARG A 41 -12.17 11.62 6.71
CA ARG A 41 -10.76 11.63 6.33
C ARG A 41 -10.65 11.45 4.82
N VAL A 42 -9.89 12.35 4.19
CA VAL A 42 -9.40 12.16 2.82
C VAL A 42 -8.62 10.86 2.69
N LYS A 43 -8.69 10.24 1.51
CA LYS A 43 -8.25 8.86 1.30
C LYS A 43 -7.19 8.79 0.20
N THR A 44 -6.34 7.77 0.29
CA THR A 44 -5.39 7.43 -0.76
C THR A 44 -5.86 6.19 -1.51
N LEU A 45 -6.19 6.33 -2.79
CA LEU A 45 -6.30 5.19 -3.70
C LEU A 45 -4.96 5.00 -4.41
N VAL A 46 -4.48 3.76 -4.49
CA VAL A 46 -3.34 3.40 -5.32
C VAL A 46 -3.81 2.42 -6.38
N CYS A 47 -3.71 2.82 -7.64
CA CYS A 47 -4.05 2.00 -8.80
C CYS A 47 -2.74 1.50 -9.41
N HIS A 48 -2.43 0.21 -9.22
CA HIS A 48 -1.03 -0.23 -9.25
C HIS A 48 -0.36 -0.20 -10.62
N ASP A 49 -1.14 -0.40 -11.70
CA ASP A 49 -0.74 -0.60 -13.11
C ASP A 49 0.76 -0.86 -13.32
N MET A 50 1.11 -2.14 -13.47
CA MET A 50 2.49 -2.58 -13.58
C MET A 50 2.64 -3.67 -14.66
N LYS A 51 3.34 -3.35 -15.75
CA LYS A 51 3.67 -4.29 -16.85
C LYS A 51 2.51 -5.17 -17.34
N GLY A 52 1.29 -4.61 -17.36
CA GLY A 52 0.07 -5.35 -17.78
C GLY A 52 -0.51 -6.30 -16.74
N GLY A 53 0.04 -6.33 -15.52
CA GLY A 53 -0.43 -7.19 -14.44
C GLY A 53 -0.07 -8.67 -14.61
N TYR A 54 -0.57 -9.48 -13.68
CA TYR A 54 -0.45 -10.93 -13.58
C TYR A 54 0.98 -11.46 -13.78
N LEU A 55 1.95 -10.81 -13.14
CA LEU A 55 3.35 -11.15 -13.24
C LEU A 55 3.68 -12.43 -12.45
N GLU A 56 4.85 -13.03 -12.71
CA GLU A 56 5.28 -14.26 -12.01
C GLU A 56 5.28 -14.10 -10.47
N GLN A 57 5.54 -12.89 -9.98
CA GLN A 57 5.54 -12.57 -8.55
C GLN A 57 4.14 -12.59 -7.91
N ASP A 58 3.08 -12.52 -8.72
CA ASP A 58 1.68 -12.49 -8.29
C ASP A 58 1.12 -13.91 -8.07
N LYS A 59 1.87 -14.92 -8.50
CA LYS A 59 1.51 -16.33 -8.31
C LYS A 59 1.61 -16.70 -6.84
N LEU A 60 0.74 -17.62 -6.41
CA LEU A 60 0.72 -18.17 -5.05
C LEU A 60 2.08 -18.69 -4.60
N GLU A 61 2.80 -19.40 -5.48
CA GLU A 61 4.13 -19.92 -5.16
C GLU A 61 5.24 -18.88 -5.23
N GLY A 62 4.98 -17.74 -5.86
CA GLY A 62 5.98 -16.71 -6.08
C GLY A 62 6.91 -17.04 -7.25
N CYS A 63 8.08 -16.39 -7.27
CA CYS A 63 9.02 -16.48 -8.38
C CYS A 63 10.48 -16.50 -7.93
N ILE A 64 11.33 -17.06 -8.79
CA ILE A 64 12.78 -16.97 -8.65
C ILE A 64 13.24 -15.59 -9.08
N LEU A 65 14.04 -14.94 -8.24
CA LEU A 65 14.63 -13.64 -8.55
C LEU A 65 15.93 -13.84 -9.34
N THR A 66 16.06 -13.05 -10.40
CA THR A 66 17.26 -12.95 -11.23
C THR A 66 17.70 -11.49 -11.26
N ASP A 67 18.88 -11.19 -11.78
CA ASP A 67 19.36 -9.81 -11.93
C ASP A 67 18.43 -8.94 -12.82
N SER A 68 17.57 -9.57 -13.61
CA SER A 68 16.56 -8.92 -14.46
C SER A 68 15.14 -8.96 -13.88
N CYS A 69 14.91 -9.66 -12.77
CA CYS A 69 13.60 -9.88 -12.18
C CYS A 69 13.61 -9.43 -10.72
N TYR A 70 13.13 -8.20 -10.49
CA TYR A 70 12.90 -7.69 -9.14
C TYR A 70 11.39 -7.62 -8.87
N PRO A 71 10.94 -8.05 -7.68
CA PRO A 71 9.53 -8.01 -7.35
C PRO A 71 9.08 -6.59 -7.06
N TYR A 72 7.85 -6.25 -7.40
CA TYR A 72 7.25 -5.01 -6.90
C TYR A 72 6.82 -5.14 -5.46
N LEU A 73 7.42 -4.29 -4.62
CA LEU A 73 7.20 -4.28 -3.19
C LEU A 73 6.54 -2.97 -2.80
N ILE A 74 5.30 -3.08 -2.34
CA ILE A 74 4.64 -1.99 -1.63
C ILE A 74 5.02 -2.12 -0.14
N LEU A 75 5.73 -1.12 0.38
CA LEU A 75 6.08 -1.01 1.79
C LEU A 75 5.20 -0.02 2.55
N HIS A 76 4.58 0.90 1.83
CA HIS A 76 3.85 2.04 2.38
C HIS A 76 2.34 1.79 2.48
N TRP A 77 1.92 0.54 2.69
CA TRP A 77 0.51 0.15 2.80
C TRP A 77 -0.28 0.99 3.80
N TRP A 78 0.34 1.42 4.90
CA TRP A 78 -0.27 2.27 5.93
C TRP A 78 -0.65 3.68 5.45
N SER A 79 -0.11 4.09 4.30
CA SER A 79 -0.43 5.37 3.64
C SER A 79 -1.52 5.21 2.57
N MET A 80 -2.04 4.00 2.38
CA MET A 80 -3.05 3.65 1.37
C MET A 80 -4.38 3.34 2.06
N ASP A 81 -5.47 3.68 1.39
CA ASP A 81 -6.81 3.32 1.82
C ASP A 81 -7.43 2.23 0.97
N ILE A 82 -7.22 2.38 -0.33
CA ILE A 82 -7.77 1.53 -1.37
C ILE A 82 -6.61 1.16 -2.29
N PHE A 83 -6.48 -0.13 -2.59
CA PHE A 83 -5.58 -0.65 -3.59
C PHE A 83 -6.39 -1.24 -4.74
N CYS A 84 -6.22 -0.69 -5.93
CA CYS A 84 -6.85 -1.20 -7.14
C CYS A 84 -5.83 -2.02 -7.92
N TYR A 85 -6.12 -3.32 -8.08
CA TYR A 85 -5.36 -4.15 -9.00
C TYR A 85 -5.89 -3.91 -10.42
N PHE A 86 -5.04 -3.31 -11.24
CA PHE A 86 -5.40 -2.76 -12.54
C PHE A 86 -4.66 -3.51 -13.64
N SER A 87 -5.39 -3.87 -14.67
CA SER A 87 -4.86 -4.40 -15.91
C SER A 87 -5.85 -4.08 -17.02
N HIS A 88 -5.47 -4.33 -18.27
CA HIS A 88 -6.28 -4.06 -19.45
C HIS A 88 -7.21 -5.24 -19.83
N HIS A 89 -7.49 -6.14 -18.88
CA HIS A 89 -8.44 -7.24 -19.07
C HIS A 89 -9.84 -6.82 -18.64
N PHE A 90 -10.85 -7.18 -19.44
CA PHE A 90 -12.25 -6.76 -19.23
C PHE A 90 -12.72 -6.95 -17.78
N ILE A 91 -12.53 -8.15 -17.22
CA ILE A 91 -12.64 -8.41 -15.79
C ILE A 91 -11.26 -8.75 -15.27
N THR A 92 -10.67 -7.82 -14.53
CA THR A 92 -9.41 -7.99 -13.81
C THR A 92 -9.69 -8.35 -12.35
N VAL A 93 -9.41 -9.59 -11.98
CA VAL A 93 -9.53 -10.06 -10.60
C VAL A 93 -8.19 -9.89 -9.88
N PRO A 94 -8.13 -9.23 -8.70
CA PRO A 94 -6.89 -9.09 -7.94
C PRO A 94 -6.32 -10.47 -7.58
N PRO A 95 -5.02 -10.72 -7.81
CA PRO A 95 -4.39 -11.93 -7.32
C PRO A 95 -4.47 -11.97 -5.80
N VAL A 96 -4.84 -13.14 -5.25
CA VAL A 96 -5.10 -13.29 -3.81
C VAL A 96 -3.91 -12.89 -2.93
N VAL A 97 -2.68 -13.00 -3.45
CA VAL A 97 -1.46 -12.61 -2.73
C VAL A 97 -1.41 -11.10 -2.46
N TRP A 98 -1.91 -10.27 -3.38
CA TRP A 98 -2.03 -8.83 -3.20
C TRP A 98 -3.12 -8.49 -2.20
N THR A 99 -4.27 -9.15 -2.33
CA THR A 99 -5.41 -9.01 -1.41
C THR A 99 -5.00 -9.30 0.03
N GLU A 100 -4.28 -10.40 0.28
CA GLU A 100 -3.82 -10.75 1.62
C GLU A 100 -2.80 -9.76 2.19
N GLN A 101 -1.91 -9.21 1.35
CA GLN A 101 -0.97 -8.17 1.80
C GLN A 101 -1.68 -6.86 2.14
N ALA A 102 -2.62 -6.42 1.30
CA ALA A 102 -3.44 -5.24 1.58
C ALA A 102 -4.27 -5.42 2.87
N HIS A 103 -4.90 -6.58 3.04
CA HIS A 103 -5.74 -6.90 4.20
C HIS A 103 -5.01 -6.88 5.53
N LYS A 104 -3.76 -7.37 5.57
CA LYS A 104 -2.90 -7.27 6.77
C LYS A 104 -2.73 -5.81 7.25
N HIS A 105 -2.79 -4.86 6.32
CA HIS A 105 -2.57 -3.43 6.57
C HIS A 105 -3.88 -2.61 6.53
N GLY A 106 -5.06 -3.26 6.54
CA GLY A 106 -6.36 -2.60 6.53
C GLY A 106 -6.74 -1.91 5.23
N VAL A 107 -6.09 -2.25 4.12
CA VAL A 107 -6.34 -1.66 2.81
C VAL A 107 -7.45 -2.44 2.09
N ILE A 108 -8.47 -1.71 1.61
CA ILE A 108 -9.55 -2.24 0.76
C ILE A 108 -8.97 -2.58 -0.60
N VAL A 109 -9.37 -3.71 -1.20
CA VAL A 109 -8.90 -4.13 -2.52
C VAL A 109 -10.00 -4.13 -3.56
N LEU A 110 -9.71 -3.53 -4.71
CA LEU A 110 -10.60 -3.50 -5.87
C LEU A 110 -10.00 -4.27 -7.03
N GLY A 111 -10.86 -5.01 -7.73
CA GLY A 111 -10.61 -5.41 -9.12
C GLY A 111 -10.90 -4.28 -10.09
N THR A 112 -10.72 -4.55 -11.37
CA THR A 112 -11.04 -3.59 -12.45
C THR A 112 -12.04 -4.21 -13.42
N PHE A 113 -13.11 -3.48 -13.70
CA PHE A 113 -13.96 -3.67 -14.87
C PHE A 113 -13.54 -2.63 -15.89
N ILE A 114 -13.08 -3.06 -17.06
CA ILE A 114 -12.63 -2.13 -18.10
C ILE A 114 -13.15 -2.50 -19.49
N THR A 115 -13.51 -1.50 -20.28
CA THR A 115 -13.81 -1.66 -21.71
C THR A 115 -13.06 -0.59 -22.47
N GLU A 116 -12.34 -0.95 -23.54
CA GLU A 116 -11.44 0.00 -24.21
C GLU A 116 -11.58 -0.09 -25.74
N PHE A 117 -11.51 1.06 -26.40
CA PHE A 117 -11.49 1.19 -27.86
C PHE A 117 -12.70 0.51 -28.55
N GLU A 118 -12.57 0.21 -29.85
CA GLU A 118 -13.64 -0.42 -30.65
C GLU A 118 -14.08 -1.79 -30.09
N GLY A 119 -13.17 -2.53 -29.45
CA GLY A 119 -13.49 -3.79 -28.79
C GLY A 119 -14.42 -3.58 -27.60
N GLY A 120 -14.12 -2.56 -26.77
CA GLY A 120 -14.94 -2.14 -25.65
C GLY A 120 -16.33 -1.67 -26.05
N GLU A 121 -16.46 -0.96 -27.18
CA GLU A 121 -17.78 -0.54 -27.70
C GLU A 121 -18.68 -1.75 -27.98
N LYS A 122 -18.15 -2.75 -28.71
CA LYS A 122 -18.89 -3.99 -29.02
C LYS A 122 -19.22 -4.80 -27.78
N LEU A 123 -18.32 -4.80 -26.80
CA LEU A 123 -18.54 -5.48 -25.53
C LEU A 123 -19.65 -4.78 -24.72
N CYS A 124 -19.64 -3.45 -24.67
CA CYS A 124 -20.70 -2.66 -24.06
C CYS A 124 -22.06 -2.89 -24.73
N GLU A 125 -22.13 -3.00 -26.06
CA GLU A 125 -23.36 -3.34 -26.77
C GLU A 125 -23.97 -4.66 -26.29
N LYS A 126 -23.12 -5.67 -26.01
CA LYS A 126 -23.56 -6.96 -25.47
C LYS A 126 -24.01 -6.83 -24.01
N ILE A 127 -23.17 -6.23 -23.16
CA ILE A 127 -23.43 -6.09 -21.71
C ILE A 127 -24.70 -5.30 -21.46
N PHE A 128 -24.85 -4.16 -22.13
CA PHE A 128 -25.96 -3.23 -21.93
C PHE A 128 -27.11 -3.44 -22.92
N SER A 129 -27.24 -4.66 -23.47
CA SER A 129 -28.34 -5.03 -24.37
C SER A 129 -29.66 -5.23 -23.62
N SER A 130 -29.62 -5.72 -22.38
CA SER A 130 -30.79 -5.90 -21.52
C SER A 130 -30.40 -5.93 -20.03
N GLN A 131 -31.38 -5.70 -19.14
CA GLN A 131 -31.13 -5.75 -17.69
C GLN A 131 -30.82 -7.16 -17.20
N GLU A 132 -31.33 -8.19 -17.87
CA GLU A 132 -31.05 -9.58 -17.52
C GLU A 132 -29.56 -9.93 -17.68
N VAL A 133 -28.92 -9.47 -18.76
CA VAL A 133 -27.47 -9.64 -18.95
C VAL A 133 -26.68 -8.90 -17.87
N ILE A 134 -27.15 -7.70 -17.49
CA ILE A 134 -26.54 -6.88 -16.45
C ILE A 134 -26.65 -7.55 -15.08
N ASP A 135 -27.81 -8.12 -14.77
CA ASP A 135 -28.03 -8.83 -13.50
C ASP A 135 -27.12 -10.06 -13.38
N GLU A 136 -26.99 -10.86 -14.45
CA GLU A 136 -26.08 -12.01 -14.47
C GLU A 136 -24.61 -11.59 -14.29
N LEU A 137 -24.20 -10.51 -14.98
CA LEU A 137 -22.88 -9.89 -14.84
C LEU A 137 -22.62 -9.45 -13.39
N ILE A 138 -23.55 -8.71 -12.77
CA ILE A 138 -23.42 -8.23 -11.39
C ILE A 138 -23.34 -9.40 -10.41
N GLU A 139 -24.19 -10.41 -10.56
CA GLU A 139 -24.16 -11.61 -9.72
C GLU A 139 -22.80 -12.30 -9.79
N LYS A 140 -22.21 -12.42 -11.00
CA LYS A 140 -20.88 -13.00 -11.18
C LYS A 140 -19.77 -12.14 -10.59
N MET A 141 -19.82 -10.82 -10.78
CA MET A 141 -18.84 -9.89 -10.20
C MET A 141 -18.85 -9.96 -8.67
N ILE A 142 -20.03 -10.00 -8.04
CA ILE A 142 -20.15 -10.12 -6.59
C ILE A 142 -19.72 -11.52 -6.12
N GLN A 143 -20.03 -12.57 -6.88
CA GLN A 143 -19.57 -13.93 -6.57
C GLN A 143 -18.04 -14.01 -6.56
N LEU A 144 -17.34 -13.32 -7.47
CA LEU A 144 -15.88 -13.20 -7.43
C LEU A 144 -15.40 -12.51 -6.14
N CYS A 145 -16.01 -11.38 -5.77
CA CYS A 145 -15.68 -10.66 -4.52
C CYS A 145 -15.79 -11.55 -3.29
N ILE A 146 -16.86 -12.36 -3.19
CA ILE A 146 -17.05 -13.30 -2.08
C ILE A 146 -16.00 -14.41 -2.11
N ASN A 147 -15.84 -15.05 -3.27
CA ASN A 147 -15.00 -16.24 -3.42
C ASN A 147 -13.51 -15.94 -3.24
N LEU A 148 -13.08 -14.74 -3.63
CA LEU A 148 -11.68 -14.30 -3.63
C LEU A 148 -11.41 -13.15 -2.64
N ASN A 149 -12.42 -12.83 -1.83
CA ASN A 149 -12.35 -11.96 -0.66
C ASN A 149 -11.74 -10.58 -0.94
N PHE A 150 -12.32 -9.83 -1.89
CA PHE A 150 -11.99 -8.43 -2.16
C PHE A 150 -13.28 -7.60 -2.26
N GLU A 151 -13.18 -6.28 -2.14
CA GLU A 151 -14.30 -5.44 -1.71
C GLU A 151 -15.06 -4.71 -2.82
N GLY A 152 -14.62 -4.81 -4.08
CA GLY A 152 -15.38 -4.26 -5.20
C GLY A 152 -14.53 -3.94 -6.41
N TRP A 153 -14.91 -2.87 -7.12
CA TRP A 153 -14.49 -2.65 -8.50
C TRP A 153 -14.24 -1.18 -8.80
N LEU A 154 -13.14 -0.92 -9.51
CA LEU A 154 -13.01 0.26 -10.36
C LEU A 154 -13.74 -0.03 -11.68
N ILE A 155 -14.66 0.84 -12.07
CA ILE A 155 -15.37 0.79 -13.34
C ILE A 155 -14.76 1.82 -14.28
N ASN A 156 -14.11 1.36 -15.34
CA ASN A 156 -13.45 2.22 -16.33
C ASN A 156 -13.97 1.93 -17.75
N ILE A 157 -14.75 2.84 -18.32
CA ILE A 157 -15.26 2.67 -19.70
C ILE A 157 -14.49 3.65 -20.60
N GLU A 158 -13.43 3.18 -21.25
CA GLU A 158 -12.53 3.94 -22.14
C GLU A 158 -12.94 3.77 -23.62
N ASN A 159 -14.24 3.85 -23.88
CA ASN A 159 -14.79 3.80 -25.22
C ASN A 159 -16.09 4.62 -25.31
N ILE A 160 -16.53 4.93 -26.53
CA ILE A 160 -17.79 5.65 -26.74
C ILE A 160 -18.96 4.72 -26.37
N MET A 161 -19.99 5.31 -25.77
CA MET A 161 -21.25 4.64 -25.45
C MET A 161 -22.38 5.20 -26.30
N LYS A 162 -23.13 4.32 -26.95
CA LYS A 162 -24.32 4.76 -27.69
C LYS A 162 -25.40 5.25 -26.72
N PRO A 163 -26.12 6.35 -27.03
CA PRO A 163 -27.12 6.91 -26.13
C PRO A 163 -28.18 5.91 -25.66
N GLU A 164 -28.56 4.93 -26.51
CA GLU A 164 -29.52 3.89 -26.14
C GLU A 164 -29.04 2.96 -25.00
N HIS A 165 -27.73 2.84 -24.76
CA HIS A 165 -27.18 1.99 -23.70
C HIS A 165 -27.00 2.74 -22.36
N LEU A 166 -27.10 4.08 -22.35
CA LEU A 166 -26.90 4.87 -21.13
C LEU A 166 -27.88 4.56 -19.99
N PRO A 167 -29.19 4.28 -20.23
CA PRO A 167 -30.09 3.85 -19.17
C PRO A 167 -29.67 2.53 -18.51
N ASN A 168 -29.08 1.63 -19.30
CA ASN A 168 -28.60 0.35 -18.82
C ASN A 168 -27.25 0.48 -18.09
N LEU A 169 -26.38 1.40 -18.49
CA LEU A 169 -25.20 1.77 -17.70
C LEU A 169 -25.60 2.35 -16.34
N GLU A 170 -26.60 3.25 -16.30
CA GLU A 170 -27.17 3.77 -15.06
C GLU A 170 -27.69 2.66 -14.15
N TYR A 171 -28.48 1.72 -14.71
CA TYR A 171 -28.96 0.54 -13.98
C TYR A 171 -27.80 -0.30 -13.44
N PHE A 172 -26.79 -0.60 -14.26
CA PHE A 172 -25.61 -1.37 -13.85
C PHE A 172 -24.87 -0.74 -12.68
N LEU A 173 -24.55 0.56 -12.77
CA LEU A 173 -23.82 1.27 -11.71
C LEU A 173 -24.62 1.30 -10.41
N GLN A 174 -25.93 1.58 -10.48
CA GLN A 174 -26.81 1.61 -9.32
C GLN A 174 -26.90 0.24 -8.66
N GLU A 175 -27.24 -0.81 -9.42
CA GLU A 175 -27.47 -2.14 -8.90
C GLU A 175 -26.18 -2.78 -8.40
N LEU A 176 -25.06 -2.62 -9.13
CA LEU A 176 -23.77 -3.13 -8.68
C LEU A 176 -23.39 -2.51 -7.33
N THR A 177 -23.55 -1.19 -7.18
CA THR A 177 -23.24 -0.49 -5.93
C THR A 177 -24.15 -0.93 -4.78
N GLN A 178 -25.46 -1.00 -5.00
CA GLN A 178 -26.43 -1.37 -3.96
C GLN A 178 -26.29 -2.85 -3.55
N LYS A 179 -26.23 -3.77 -4.52
CA LYS A 179 -26.08 -5.21 -4.24
C LYS A 179 -24.74 -5.51 -3.58
N SER A 180 -23.64 -4.88 -4.03
CA SER A 180 -22.32 -5.06 -3.39
C SER A 180 -22.33 -4.54 -1.96
N ARG A 181 -22.92 -3.36 -1.68
CA ARG A 181 -23.09 -2.84 -0.33
C ARG A 181 -23.91 -3.78 0.55
N GLN A 182 -24.99 -4.36 0.03
CA GLN A 182 -25.86 -5.27 0.76
C GLN A 182 -25.15 -6.59 1.10
N ILE A 183 -24.38 -7.14 0.17
CA ILE A 183 -23.80 -8.48 0.27
C ILE A 183 -22.43 -8.47 0.95
N LEU A 184 -21.55 -7.56 0.54
CA LEU A 184 -20.20 -7.45 1.10
C LEU A 184 -20.18 -6.55 2.35
N GLY A 185 -21.16 -5.65 2.48
CA GLY A 185 -21.30 -4.79 3.66
C GLY A 185 -20.55 -3.45 3.52
N LYS A 186 -20.26 -2.81 4.66
CA LYS A 186 -19.79 -1.40 4.73
C LYS A 186 -18.42 -1.13 4.10
N HIS A 187 -17.62 -2.15 3.85
CA HIS A 187 -16.31 -2.01 3.20
C HIS A 187 -16.41 -2.04 1.67
N SER A 188 -17.55 -2.47 1.10
CA SER A 188 -17.72 -2.52 -0.35
C SER A 188 -17.44 -1.18 -1.03
N ARG A 189 -16.75 -1.16 -2.16
CA ARG A 189 -16.53 0.07 -2.93
C ARG A 189 -16.70 -0.17 -4.42
N ILE A 190 -17.59 0.59 -5.06
CA ILE A 190 -17.66 0.74 -6.51
C ILE A 190 -17.20 2.15 -6.86
N ILE A 191 -16.14 2.28 -7.65
CA ILE A 191 -15.55 3.57 -8.01
C ILE A 191 -15.66 3.76 -9.51
N TRP A 192 -16.22 4.89 -9.93
CA TRP A 192 -16.28 5.28 -11.34
C TRP A 192 -15.00 6.01 -11.76
N TYR A 193 -14.40 5.64 -12.88
CA TYR A 193 -13.33 6.45 -13.49
C TYR A 193 -13.93 7.52 -14.40
N ASP A 194 -13.40 8.74 -14.34
CA ASP A 194 -13.84 9.90 -15.14
C ASP A 194 -13.51 9.74 -16.63
N SER A 195 -14.27 8.92 -17.34
CA SER A 195 -14.09 8.63 -18.76
C SER A 195 -15.31 9.04 -19.61
N VAL A 196 -16.33 8.19 -19.71
CA VAL A 196 -17.51 8.45 -20.54
C VAL A 196 -18.50 9.38 -19.82
N THR A 197 -18.91 10.42 -20.52
CA THR A 197 -19.88 11.41 -20.02
C THR A 197 -21.31 10.85 -19.97
N ASN A 198 -22.20 11.57 -19.31
CA ASN A 198 -23.64 11.29 -19.29
C ASN A 198 -24.34 11.41 -20.66
N GLU A 199 -23.62 11.84 -21.70
CA GLU A 199 -24.05 11.85 -23.10
C GLU A 199 -23.50 10.66 -23.90
N GLY A 200 -22.64 9.83 -23.29
CA GLY A 200 -22.01 8.67 -23.94
C GLY A 200 -20.72 8.98 -24.70
N LYS A 201 -20.20 10.21 -24.62
CA LYS A 201 -18.91 10.56 -25.22
C LYS A 201 -17.76 10.19 -24.27
N LEU A 202 -16.73 9.53 -24.80
CA LEU A 202 -15.46 9.39 -24.09
C LEU A 202 -14.76 10.76 -24.04
N ASP A 203 -14.79 11.40 -22.87
CA ASP A 203 -14.25 12.74 -22.68
C ASP A 203 -13.92 12.95 -21.19
N TRP A 204 -12.65 12.80 -20.82
CA TRP A 204 -12.17 12.93 -19.44
C TRP A 204 -12.27 14.39 -18.98
N GLN A 205 -13.11 14.65 -17.97
CA GLN A 205 -13.42 16.01 -17.54
C GLN A 205 -12.33 16.62 -16.65
N ASN A 206 -11.53 15.79 -15.96
CA ASN A 206 -10.49 16.18 -15.00
C ASN A 206 -11.03 16.91 -13.76
N GLU A 207 -12.35 16.93 -13.59
CA GLU A 207 -13.07 17.59 -12.50
C GLU A 207 -14.41 16.88 -12.28
N LEU A 208 -15.00 17.02 -11.09
CA LEU A 208 -16.41 16.71 -10.93
C LEU A 208 -17.22 17.84 -11.57
N ASN A 209 -17.99 17.53 -12.62
CA ASN A 209 -18.89 18.47 -13.26
C ASN A 209 -20.25 17.81 -13.64
N LEU A 210 -21.12 18.53 -14.33
CA LEU A 210 -22.44 18.02 -14.71
C LEU A 210 -22.40 16.82 -15.67
N TYR A 211 -21.29 16.59 -16.37
CA TYR A 211 -21.15 15.49 -17.33
C TYR A 211 -20.82 14.16 -16.67
N ASN A 212 -20.19 14.15 -15.50
CA ASN A 212 -19.86 12.91 -14.76
C ASN A 212 -20.55 12.79 -13.40
N ARG A 213 -21.22 13.86 -12.91
CA ARG A 213 -21.95 13.87 -11.63
C ARG A 213 -22.96 12.73 -11.50
N LYS A 214 -23.67 12.42 -12.59
CA LYS A 214 -24.65 11.33 -12.61
C LYS A 214 -24.02 9.99 -12.20
N TRP A 215 -22.84 9.68 -12.70
CA TRP A 215 -22.12 8.43 -12.38
C TRP A 215 -21.58 8.43 -10.96
N PHE A 216 -21.08 9.58 -10.49
CA PHE A 216 -20.64 9.75 -9.09
C PHE A 216 -21.78 9.55 -8.09
N ASP A 217 -22.99 10.03 -8.39
CA ASP A 217 -24.15 9.87 -7.50
C ASP A 217 -24.64 8.41 -7.41
N LEU A 218 -24.36 7.58 -8.42
CA LEU A 218 -24.75 6.17 -8.47
C LEU A 218 -23.70 5.20 -7.90
N THR A 219 -22.49 5.68 -7.64
CA THR A 219 -21.34 4.88 -7.19
C THR A 219 -20.82 5.36 -5.82
N ASP A 220 -19.91 4.61 -5.20
CA ASP A 220 -19.33 4.98 -3.89
C ASP A 220 -18.30 6.11 -3.99
N GLY A 221 -17.72 6.33 -5.17
CA GLY A 221 -16.78 7.43 -5.41
C GLY A 221 -16.43 7.61 -6.88
N ILE A 222 -15.75 8.71 -7.18
CA ILE A 222 -15.24 9.03 -8.52
C ILE A 222 -13.73 9.21 -8.49
N TYR A 223 -13.04 8.54 -9.41
CA TYR A 223 -11.64 8.72 -9.71
C TYR A 223 -11.55 9.66 -10.93
N LEU A 224 -11.20 10.92 -10.67
CA LEU A 224 -11.00 11.94 -11.69
C LEU A 224 -9.69 11.73 -12.47
N ASN A 225 -9.73 11.96 -13.78
CA ASN A 225 -8.56 11.85 -14.65
C ASN A 225 -7.44 12.82 -14.23
N TYR A 226 -6.21 12.59 -14.69
CA TYR A 226 -4.99 13.23 -14.17
C TYR A 226 -4.59 14.56 -14.85
N ALA A 227 -5.30 15.00 -15.89
CA ALA A 227 -4.98 16.23 -16.64
C ALA A 227 -5.67 17.50 -16.07
N TRP A 228 -5.75 17.60 -14.75
CA TRP A 228 -6.38 18.71 -14.04
C TRP A 228 -5.41 19.85 -13.72
N ASN A 229 -5.96 20.99 -13.32
CA ASN A 229 -5.23 22.15 -12.79
C ASN A 229 -5.99 22.73 -11.59
N GLU A 230 -5.47 23.78 -10.94
CA GLU A 230 -6.07 24.34 -9.72
C GLU A 230 -7.51 24.86 -9.94
N GLU A 231 -7.87 25.35 -11.13
CA GLU A 231 -9.24 25.77 -11.43
C GLU A 231 -10.22 24.58 -11.46
N HIS A 232 -9.79 23.43 -11.99
CA HIS A 232 -10.58 22.19 -11.97
C HIS A 232 -10.91 21.76 -10.54
N LEU A 233 -9.97 21.92 -9.61
CA LEU A 233 -10.18 21.62 -8.18
C LEU A 233 -11.22 22.58 -7.57
N GLN A 234 -11.16 23.87 -7.91
CA GLN A 234 -12.13 24.86 -7.44
C GLN A 234 -13.55 24.52 -7.94
N ARG A 235 -13.71 24.25 -9.24
CA ARG A 235 -15.00 23.86 -9.83
C ARG A 235 -15.53 22.53 -9.25
N THR A 236 -14.64 21.58 -8.99
CA THR A 236 -14.97 20.32 -8.29
C THR A 236 -15.55 20.61 -6.90
N LEU A 237 -14.92 21.48 -6.11
CA LEU A 237 -15.41 21.84 -4.78
C LEU A 237 -16.74 22.59 -4.84
N GLU A 238 -16.88 23.51 -5.79
CA GLU A 238 -18.13 24.27 -6.01
C GLU A 238 -19.29 23.33 -6.34
N LEU A 239 -19.10 22.39 -7.28
CA LEU A 239 -20.16 21.45 -7.63
C LEU A 239 -20.45 20.44 -6.51
N ALA A 240 -19.43 19.97 -5.81
CA ALA A 240 -19.62 19.07 -4.67
C ALA A 240 -20.35 19.76 -3.50
N ALA A 241 -20.22 21.09 -3.38
CA ALA A 241 -20.86 21.90 -2.35
C ALA A 241 -20.67 21.34 -0.93
N GLY A 242 -19.49 20.80 -0.65
CA GLY A 242 -19.12 20.20 0.64
C GLY A 242 -19.64 18.77 0.86
N GLN A 243 -20.34 18.17 -0.11
CA GLN A 243 -20.85 16.80 -0.02
C GLN A 243 -19.84 15.81 -0.59
N ARG A 244 -19.65 14.68 0.11
CA ARG A 244 -18.87 13.52 -0.37
C ARG A 244 -17.47 13.87 -0.90
N LEU A 245 -16.82 14.90 -0.33
CA LEU A 245 -15.50 15.35 -0.78
C LEU A 245 -14.42 14.27 -0.67
N THR A 246 -14.55 13.38 0.30
CA THR A 246 -13.58 12.30 0.53
C THR A 246 -13.78 11.09 -0.38
N GLU A 247 -14.80 11.13 -1.24
CA GLU A 247 -15.17 10.14 -2.24
C GLU A 247 -14.78 10.60 -3.66
N ILE A 248 -14.17 11.78 -3.78
CA ILE A 248 -13.62 12.33 -5.02
C ILE A 248 -12.10 12.16 -4.96
N TYR A 249 -11.55 11.29 -5.81
CA TYR A 249 -10.13 10.96 -5.87
C TYR A 249 -9.49 11.62 -7.08
N LEU A 250 -8.55 12.54 -6.85
CA LEU A 250 -7.83 13.25 -7.93
C LEU A 250 -6.68 12.40 -8.44
N GLY A 251 -6.67 12.12 -9.74
CA GLY A 251 -5.67 11.29 -10.38
C GLY A 251 -4.30 11.95 -10.45
N VAL A 252 -3.26 11.19 -10.13
CA VAL A 252 -1.85 11.55 -10.34
C VAL A 252 -1.19 10.37 -11.06
N ASP A 253 -0.85 10.57 -12.34
CA ASP A 253 -0.14 9.57 -13.12
C ASP A 253 1.36 9.63 -12.83
N VAL A 254 1.91 8.57 -12.25
CA VAL A 254 3.33 8.48 -11.92
C VAL A 254 4.19 8.39 -13.19
N PHE A 255 3.65 7.98 -14.34
CA PHE A 255 4.37 8.11 -15.61
C PHE A 255 4.32 9.54 -16.19
N GLY A 256 3.49 10.42 -15.64
CA GLY A 256 3.47 11.85 -15.96
C GLY A 256 2.69 12.24 -17.21
N ARG A 257 1.86 11.34 -17.78
CA ARG A 257 1.07 11.66 -18.98
C ARG A 257 0.04 12.74 -18.61
N GLY A 258 0.13 13.91 -19.23
CA GLY A 258 -0.81 15.02 -19.01
C GLY A 258 -0.86 15.58 -17.59
N CYS A 259 0.00 15.12 -16.68
CA CYS A 259 -0.08 15.44 -15.25
C CYS A 259 0.81 16.64 -14.87
N MET A 260 0.33 17.47 -13.94
CA MET A 260 1.13 18.51 -13.30
C MET A 260 2.41 17.91 -12.69
N GLY A 261 3.54 18.62 -12.82
CA GLY A 261 4.85 18.15 -12.35
C GLY A 261 5.51 17.07 -13.23
N GLY A 262 4.79 16.47 -14.19
CA GLY A 262 5.34 15.48 -15.12
C GLY A 262 5.61 14.10 -14.50
N GLY A 263 4.96 13.77 -13.39
CA GLY A 263 5.04 12.45 -12.74
C GLY A 263 6.40 12.14 -12.10
N GLY A 264 6.68 10.85 -11.91
CA GLY A 264 7.91 10.31 -11.36
C GLY A 264 8.25 10.92 -10.01
N TRP A 265 9.48 11.42 -9.88
CA TRP A 265 9.98 12.05 -8.64
C TRP A 265 9.26 13.36 -8.29
N ASN A 266 8.51 13.97 -9.23
CA ASN A 266 7.83 15.24 -9.04
C ASN A 266 6.38 15.07 -8.56
N CYS A 267 5.92 13.85 -8.24
CA CYS A 267 4.56 13.62 -7.76
C CYS A 267 4.21 14.40 -6.48
N SER A 268 5.19 14.91 -5.72
CA SER A 268 4.92 15.77 -4.56
C SER A 268 4.12 17.03 -4.90
N GLU A 269 4.36 17.63 -6.07
CA GLU A 269 3.72 18.89 -6.48
C GLU A 269 2.18 18.76 -6.61
N PRO A 270 1.62 17.82 -7.41
CA PRO A 270 0.18 17.65 -7.47
C PRO A 270 -0.41 17.17 -6.14
N LEU A 271 0.32 16.35 -5.36
CA LEU A 271 -0.18 15.83 -4.08
C LEU A 271 -0.29 16.94 -3.01
N GLU A 272 0.65 17.88 -2.97
CA GLU A 272 0.57 19.06 -2.11
C GLU A 272 -0.71 19.86 -2.40
N LEU A 273 -1.01 20.06 -3.69
CA LEU A 273 -2.18 20.80 -4.12
C LEU A 273 -3.47 20.07 -3.75
N ILE A 274 -3.57 18.76 -3.99
CA ILE A 274 -4.73 17.95 -3.57
C ILE A 274 -4.96 18.06 -2.06
N LYS A 275 -3.89 17.94 -1.26
CA LYS A 275 -3.97 18.06 0.21
C LYS A 275 -4.44 19.45 0.64
N LYS A 276 -3.96 20.52 0.00
CA LYS A 276 -4.38 21.91 0.27
C LYS A 276 -5.90 22.09 0.08
N TYR A 277 -6.48 21.41 -0.91
CA TYR A 277 -7.92 21.46 -1.21
C TYR A 277 -8.76 20.47 -0.41
N GLY A 278 -8.15 19.60 0.41
CA GLY A 278 -8.87 18.66 1.26
C GLY A 278 -9.64 17.60 0.48
N LEU A 279 -9.12 17.18 -0.67
CA LEU A 279 -9.68 16.13 -1.52
C LEU A 279 -8.91 14.80 -1.34
N SER A 280 -9.54 13.69 -1.72
CA SER A 280 -8.84 12.40 -1.79
C SER A 280 -7.97 12.34 -3.05
N LEU A 281 -6.98 11.45 -3.06
CA LEU A 281 -6.06 11.28 -4.19
C LEU A 281 -6.10 9.85 -4.72
N ALA A 282 -5.84 9.70 -6.01
CA ALA A 282 -5.60 8.42 -6.65
C ALA A 282 -4.25 8.44 -7.37
N LEU A 283 -3.30 7.63 -6.90
CA LEU A 283 -1.97 7.50 -7.49
C LEU A 283 -1.98 6.35 -8.51
N PHE A 284 -1.78 6.67 -9.78
CA PHE A 284 -1.78 5.71 -10.88
C PHE A 284 -0.38 5.23 -11.23
N ALA A 285 -0.25 3.94 -11.49
CA ALA A 285 0.93 3.30 -12.06
C ALA A 285 2.26 3.54 -11.30
N PRO A 286 2.31 3.44 -9.96
CA PRO A 286 3.57 3.51 -9.21
C PRO A 286 4.54 2.35 -9.55
N GLY A 287 4.11 1.34 -10.33
CA GLY A 287 4.98 0.37 -10.99
C GLY A 287 6.13 1.02 -11.80
N TRP A 288 5.98 2.29 -12.20
CA TRP A 288 7.03 3.17 -12.72
C TRP A 288 8.39 3.02 -12.02
N ILE A 289 8.40 2.89 -10.69
CA ILE A 289 9.61 2.74 -9.85
C ILE A 289 10.47 1.54 -10.30
N ILE A 290 9.84 0.50 -10.84
CA ILE A 290 10.52 -0.68 -11.37
C ILE A 290 10.73 -0.59 -12.86
N GLU A 291 9.71 -0.12 -13.59
CA GLU A 291 9.74 -0.11 -15.04
C GLU A 291 10.79 0.85 -15.61
N CYS A 292 11.01 1.98 -14.96
CA CYS A 292 11.97 2.99 -15.41
C CYS A 292 13.38 2.82 -14.84
N PHE A 293 13.58 1.93 -13.86
CA PHE A 293 14.86 1.75 -13.14
C PHE A 293 15.29 0.29 -13.11
N VAL A 294 15.31 -0.34 -14.29
CA VAL A 294 15.70 -1.76 -14.44
C VAL A 294 17.14 -1.97 -13.98
N GLY A 295 17.35 -2.93 -13.08
CA GLY A 295 18.67 -3.25 -12.52
C GLY A 295 19.05 -2.45 -11.27
N GLU A 296 18.25 -1.47 -10.88
CA GLU A 296 18.44 -0.74 -9.64
C GLU A 296 17.75 -1.43 -8.45
N CYS A 297 18.16 -1.06 -7.24
CA CYS A 297 17.57 -1.59 -6.01
C CYS A 297 16.13 -1.08 -5.84
N VAL A 298 15.14 -1.96 -5.99
CA VAL A 298 13.72 -1.62 -5.84
C VAL A 298 13.39 -1.01 -4.47
N LEU A 299 14.03 -1.48 -3.39
CA LEU A 299 13.80 -0.93 -2.06
C LEU A 299 14.27 0.53 -1.97
N GLU A 300 15.43 0.84 -2.54
CA GLU A 300 15.97 2.19 -2.56
C GLU A 300 15.09 3.13 -3.37
N ASN A 301 14.67 2.71 -4.57
CA ASN A 301 13.78 3.51 -5.41
C ASN A 301 12.37 3.66 -4.81
N SER A 302 11.88 2.64 -4.09
CA SER A 302 10.65 2.74 -3.31
C SER A 302 10.78 3.83 -2.24
N PHE A 303 11.85 3.81 -1.42
CA PHE A 303 12.06 4.87 -0.43
C PHE A 303 12.24 6.25 -1.06
N ARG A 304 12.99 6.34 -2.16
CA ARG A 304 13.21 7.59 -2.90
C ARG A 304 11.89 8.17 -3.42
N PHE A 305 10.93 7.33 -3.81
CA PHE A 305 9.62 7.75 -4.30
C PHE A 305 8.67 8.12 -3.16
N TRP A 306 8.49 7.23 -2.20
CA TRP A 306 7.44 7.34 -1.19
C TRP A 306 7.79 8.30 -0.06
N SER A 307 9.08 8.48 0.28
CA SER A 307 9.47 9.33 1.42
C SER A 307 9.11 10.80 1.21
N PRO A 308 9.41 11.43 0.05
CA PRO A 308 9.04 12.82 -0.20
C PRO A 308 7.53 13.06 -0.28
N ILE A 309 6.76 12.09 -0.80
CA ILE A 309 5.31 12.28 -0.95
C ILE A 309 4.53 11.98 0.33
N LYS A 310 5.11 11.24 1.28
CA LYS A 310 4.45 10.78 2.50
C LYS A 310 3.81 11.90 3.31
N GLU A 311 4.40 13.09 3.31
CA GLU A 311 3.85 14.24 4.04
C GLU A 311 2.57 14.79 3.41
N PHE A 312 2.36 14.56 2.11
CA PHE A 312 1.17 15.01 1.36
C PHE A 312 0.05 13.97 1.35
N LEU A 313 0.37 12.72 1.66
CA LEU A 313 -0.64 11.68 1.83
C LEU A 313 -1.47 11.93 3.10
N PRO A 314 -2.76 11.53 3.12
CA PRO A 314 -3.57 11.45 4.32
C PRO A 314 -2.83 10.80 5.51
N ALA A 315 -3.19 11.22 6.71
CA ALA A 315 -2.61 10.66 7.94
C ALA A 315 -2.73 9.13 7.96
N GLN A 316 -1.60 8.47 8.24
CA GLN A 316 -1.52 7.02 8.26
C GLN A 316 -2.50 6.43 9.29
N ARG A 317 -3.15 5.33 8.91
CA ARG A 317 -4.11 4.65 9.79
C ARG A 317 -3.37 3.90 10.89
N PRO A 318 -3.88 3.88 12.13
CA PRO A 318 -3.26 3.10 13.18
C PRO A 318 -3.45 1.59 12.96
N LEU A 319 -2.51 0.81 13.48
CA LEU A 319 -2.70 -0.59 13.79
C LEU A 319 -3.80 -0.72 14.85
N THR A 320 -4.80 -1.56 14.59
CA THR A 320 -5.93 -1.77 15.52
C THR A 320 -6.00 -3.17 16.12
N SER A 321 -5.29 -4.14 15.55
CA SER A 321 -5.19 -5.47 16.13
C SER A 321 -4.40 -5.42 17.45
N SER A 322 -4.99 -5.98 18.51
CA SER A 322 -4.34 -6.15 19.81
C SER A 322 -3.26 -7.23 19.81
N GLU A 323 -3.34 -8.16 18.86
CA GLU A 323 -2.35 -9.22 18.62
C GLU A 323 -1.85 -9.13 17.18
N PHE A 324 -0.54 -8.98 17.00
CA PHE A 324 0.10 -9.06 15.69
C PHE A 324 1.52 -9.62 15.84
N ASP A 325 2.00 -10.29 14.80
CA ASP A 325 3.37 -10.79 14.72
C ASP A 325 3.99 -10.33 13.40
N THR A 326 5.26 -9.96 13.44
CA THR A 326 5.99 -9.67 12.21
C THR A 326 7.49 -9.84 12.41
N ASN A 327 8.08 -10.57 11.48
CA ASN A 327 9.53 -10.63 11.28
C ASN A 327 10.03 -9.57 10.30
N PHE A 328 9.16 -8.68 9.83
CA PHE A 328 9.43 -7.70 8.78
C PHE A 328 9.99 -8.32 7.50
N SER A 329 9.64 -9.57 7.20
CA SER A 329 10.09 -10.26 5.99
C SER A 329 9.71 -9.47 4.74
N SER A 330 10.68 -9.29 3.83
CA SER A 330 10.44 -8.75 2.49
C SER A 330 9.86 -9.80 1.52
N GLY A 331 9.55 -11.01 2.01
CA GLY A 331 9.08 -12.13 1.20
C GLY A 331 10.18 -12.85 0.41
N ILE A 332 11.44 -12.39 0.52
CA ILE A 332 12.58 -12.97 -0.19
C ILE A 332 13.29 -13.97 0.72
N THR A 333 13.60 -15.15 0.16
CA THR A 333 14.28 -16.24 0.85
C THR A 333 15.47 -16.72 0.02
N LEU A 334 16.52 -17.20 0.68
CA LEU A 334 17.68 -17.80 0.02
C LEU A 334 17.50 -19.33 0.02
N LEU A 335 17.47 -19.92 -1.16
CA LEU A 335 17.40 -21.38 -1.33
C LEU A 335 18.77 -22.03 -1.07
N PRO A 336 18.83 -23.35 -0.82
CA PRO A 336 20.09 -24.04 -0.50
C PRO A 336 21.18 -23.93 -1.59
N ASP A 337 20.80 -23.70 -2.83
CA ASP A 337 21.69 -23.51 -3.98
C ASP A 337 22.20 -22.05 -4.11
N GLY A 338 21.79 -21.14 -3.23
CA GLY A 338 22.14 -19.73 -3.25
C GLY A 338 21.20 -18.87 -4.10
N THR A 339 20.17 -19.45 -4.71
CA THR A 339 19.17 -18.73 -5.51
C THR A 339 18.21 -17.96 -4.60
N LYS A 340 17.79 -16.75 -5.02
CA LYS A 340 16.78 -15.97 -4.30
C LYS A 340 15.39 -16.31 -4.79
N HIS A 341 14.46 -16.54 -3.88
CA HIS A 341 13.06 -16.82 -4.18
C HIS A 341 12.15 -15.81 -3.46
N PHE A 342 11.27 -15.16 -4.20
CA PHE A 342 10.29 -14.22 -3.66
C PHE A 342 8.91 -14.86 -3.60
N LYS A 343 8.27 -14.77 -2.44
CA LYS A 343 6.89 -15.20 -2.23
C LYS A 343 6.13 -14.11 -1.47
N MET A 344 5.17 -13.47 -2.13
CA MET A 344 4.45 -12.33 -1.56
C MET A 344 3.67 -12.70 -0.29
N THR A 345 3.07 -13.89 -0.23
CA THR A 345 2.35 -14.38 0.96
C THR A 345 3.26 -14.52 2.20
N SER A 346 4.57 -14.69 1.99
CA SER A 346 5.60 -14.75 3.04
C SER A 346 6.08 -13.37 3.51
N MET A 347 5.59 -12.27 2.94
CA MET A 347 5.88 -10.93 3.46
C MET A 347 5.19 -10.71 4.81
N GLY A 348 5.96 -10.18 5.75
CA GLY A 348 5.48 -9.79 7.08
C GLY A 348 4.80 -8.42 7.06
N LEU A 349 4.12 -8.08 8.16
CA LEU A 349 3.57 -6.74 8.37
C LEU A 349 4.70 -5.72 8.39
N GLN A 350 4.65 -4.72 7.50
CA GLN A 350 5.69 -3.69 7.41
C GLN A 350 5.41 -2.56 8.42
N PRO A 351 6.43 -1.84 8.91
CA PRO A 351 6.22 -0.75 9.86
C PRO A 351 5.64 0.50 9.17
N HIS A 352 4.91 1.34 9.92
CA HIS A 352 4.39 2.64 9.46
C HIS A 352 5.49 3.60 9.04
N TYR A 353 6.56 3.57 9.82
CA TYR A 353 7.72 4.43 9.67
C TYR A 353 8.90 3.58 9.23
N LEU A 354 9.18 3.69 7.94
CA LEU A 354 10.45 3.31 7.35
C LEU A 354 11.14 4.62 6.97
N ASP A 355 12.42 4.73 7.29
CA ASP A 355 13.26 5.77 6.74
C ASP A 355 14.50 5.11 6.11
N SER A 356 15.02 5.68 5.02
CA SER A 356 16.20 5.13 4.35
C SER A 356 17.50 5.33 5.15
N THR A 357 17.46 6.15 6.20
CA THR A 357 18.65 6.59 6.96
C THR A 357 18.94 5.75 8.21
N ASN A 358 17.93 5.21 8.86
CA ASN A 358 17.98 4.57 10.17
C ASN A 358 17.28 3.19 10.19
N LEU A 359 16.22 2.98 9.41
CA LEU A 359 15.39 1.76 9.38
C LEU A 359 15.34 1.13 7.99
N HIS A 360 16.30 0.25 7.71
CA HIS A 360 16.49 -0.30 6.37
C HIS A 360 15.93 -1.72 6.25
N LEU A 361 14.96 -1.93 5.37
CA LEU A 361 14.52 -3.29 5.03
C LEU A 361 15.62 -3.98 4.22
N THR A 362 15.92 -5.23 4.55
CA THR A 362 16.86 -6.08 3.81
C THR A 362 16.21 -7.42 3.47
N LEU A 363 16.89 -8.25 2.69
CA LEU A 363 16.43 -9.60 2.34
C LEU A 363 16.19 -10.50 3.58
N SER A 364 16.83 -10.19 4.71
CA SER A 364 16.66 -10.92 5.98
C SER A 364 15.70 -10.25 6.95
N GLY A 365 14.99 -9.20 6.52
CA GLY A 365 14.07 -8.40 7.33
C GLY A 365 14.60 -7.00 7.66
N LEU A 366 13.94 -6.34 8.61
CA LEU A 366 14.26 -4.97 9.03
C LEU A 366 15.61 -4.91 9.76
N LYS A 367 16.47 -3.99 9.33
CA LYS A 367 17.75 -3.67 9.95
C LYS A 367 17.73 -2.24 10.47
N ILE A 368 18.01 -2.07 11.77
CA ILE A 368 18.21 -0.75 12.38
C ILE A 368 19.69 -0.39 12.27
N ILE A 369 19.99 0.71 11.59
CA ILE A 369 21.37 1.12 11.23
C ILE A 369 21.96 2.08 12.26
N SER A 370 21.14 2.92 12.90
CA SER A 370 21.59 3.88 13.90
C SER A 370 21.03 3.56 15.29
N GLY A 371 21.86 3.78 16.32
CA GLY A 371 21.40 3.72 17.70
C GLY A 371 20.41 4.84 18.01
N GLY A 372 19.44 4.59 18.89
CA GLY A 372 18.42 5.57 19.27
C GLY A 372 17.04 4.94 19.46
N GLU A 373 16.07 5.79 19.74
CA GLU A 373 14.66 5.43 19.82
C GLU A 373 14.00 5.51 18.45
N HIS A 374 13.36 4.42 18.03
CA HIS A 374 12.68 4.33 16.75
C HIS A 374 11.20 4.01 16.96
N ILE A 375 10.34 4.73 16.24
CA ILE A 375 8.91 4.45 16.20
C ILE A 375 8.66 3.54 14.99
N LEU A 376 8.10 2.36 15.21
CA LEU A 376 7.80 1.42 14.12
C LEU A 376 6.33 1.48 13.71
N PHE A 377 5.43 1.50 14.69
CA PHE A 377 3.99 1.44 14.46
C PHE A 377 3.26 2.60 15.14
N LEU A 378 2.22 3.09 14.48
CA LEU A 378 1.18 3.90 15.07
C LEU A 378 0.04 2.98 15.52
N CYS A 379 -0.38 3.05 16.79
CA CYS A 379 -1.42 2.18 17.34
C CYS A 379 -2.66 2.98 17.76
N ASP A 380 -3.84 2.38 17.68
CA ASP A 380 -5.10 3.03 18.09
C ASP A 380 -5.11 3.26 19.61
N SER A 381 -5.49 4.46 20.03
CA SER A 381 -5.71 4.83 21.42
C SER A 381 -6.67 3.92 22.19
N LYS A 382 -7.64 3.28 21.51
CA LYS A 382 -8.59 2.34 22.14
C LYS A 382 -7.95 1.02 22.54
N LEU A 383 -6.70 0.80 22.16
CA LEU A 383 -5.88 -0.29 22.67
C LEU A 383 -5.38 0.03 24.10
N ASP A 384 -6.24 0.58 24.96
CA ASP A 384 -5.95 0.93 26.36
C ASP A 384 -5.47 -0.29 27.20
N GLU A 385 -5.60 -1.50 26.63
CA GLU A 385 -5.14 -2.79 27.17
C GLU A 385 -3.86 -3.32 26.49
N LEU A 386 -3.16 -2.54 25.65
CA LEU A 386 -1.81 -2.90 25.25
C LEU A 386 -0.97 -3.00 26.53
N PRO A 387 -0.30 -4.13 26.80
CA PRO A 387 0.60 -4.21 27.92
C PRO A 387 1.63 -3.09 27.80
N LYS A 388 1.92 -2.50 28.95
CA LYS A 388 2.80 -1.33 29.12
C LYS A 388 4.25 -1.60 28.69
N VAL A 389 4.55 -2.81 28.22
CA VAL A 389 5.85 -3.28 27.75
C VAL A 389 5.64 -4.11 26.48
N ILE A 390 6.19 -3.64 25.37
CA ILE A 390 6.28 -4.42 24.12
C ILE A 390 7.63 -5.12 24.14
N LYS A 391 7.62 -6.43 24.31
CA LYS A 391 8.82 -7.25 24.36
C LYS A 391 9.13 -7.73 22.94
N ALA A 392 10.07 -7.05 22.28
CA ALA A 392 10.65 -7.55 21.04
C ALA A 392 11.65 -8.67 21.38
N VAL A 393 11.23 -9.92 21.22
CA VAL A 393 12.13 -11.06 21.37
C VAL A 393 12.73 -11.35 20.01
N SER A 394 13.99 -10.97 19.82
CA SER A 394 14.78 -11.46 18.70
C SER A 394 15.01 -12.96 18.91
N ILE A 395 14.40 -13.80 18.08
CA ILE A 395 14.72 -15.22 18.05
C ILE A 395 15.94 -15.34 17.14
N ALA A 396 17.07 -15.72 17.72
CA ALA A 396 18.29 -15.92 16.96
C ALA A 396 18.01 -16.86 15.77
N LYS A 397 18.24 -16.31 14.56
CA LYS A 397 17.84 -16.84 13.25
C LYS A 397 16.31 -16.91 13.04
N ILE A 398 15.83 -15.97 12.23
CA ILE A 398 14.48 -15.91 11.63
C ILE A 398 13.41 -15.42 12.62
N GLY A 399 13.31 -14.10 12.75
CA GLY A 399 12.13 -13.43 13.27
C GLY A 399 12.31 -12.66 14.56
N ILE A 400 11.75 -11.46 14.57
CA ILE A 400 11.39 -10.77 15.80
C ILE A 400 9.97 -11.25 16.10
N LYS A 401 9.78 -11.97 17.20
CA LYS A 401 8.44 -12.22 17.71
C LYS A 401 8.11 -11.10 18.68
N LEU A 402 7.14 -10.26 18.32
CA LEU A 402 6.59 -9.28 19.26
C LEU A 402 5.56 -10.02 20.10
N VAL A 403 5.99 -10.52 21.27
CA VAL A 403 5.06 -11.12 22.24
C VAL A 403 4.58 -10.02 23.16
N ILE A 404 3.27 -9.83 23.13
CA ILE A 404 2.53 -8.89 23.95
C ILE A 404 2.19 -9.64 25.25
N GLU A 405 3.01 -9.47 26.30
CA GLU A 405 2.80 -10.09 27.63
C GLU A 405 2.28 -9.05 28.63
N GLU A 406 1.21 -9.36 29.36
CA GLU A 406 0.84 -8.62 30.58
C GLU A 406 1.92 -8.79 31.65
N ASP A 407 2.37 -7.67 32.23
CA ASP A 407 3.27 -7.68 33.37
C ASP A 407 2.54 -8.21 34.62
N GLN A 408 2.69 -9.51 34.89
CA GLN A 408 2.11 -10.16 36.07
C GLN A 408 2.91 -9.88 37.37
N GLU A 409 3.95 -9.03 37.35
CA GLU A 409 4.72 -8.68 38.55
C GLU A 409 4.54 -7.21 38.98
N LYS A 410 3.40 -6.90 39.62
CA LYS A 410 3.35 -5.84 40.67
C LYS A 410 2.14 -5.91 41.59
N ILE A 411 1.92 -7.07 42.22
CA ILE A 411 1.28 -7.12 43.54
C ILE A 411 2.12 -8.03 44.45
N ARG A 412 3.21 -7.48 45.00
CA ARG A 412 3.70 -7.90 46.30
C ARG A 412 3.76 -6.69 47.21
N THR A 413 2.70 -6.60 48.01
CA THR A 413 2.64 -5.90 49.28
C THR A 413 3.91 -6.16 50.11
N GLY A 414 4.62 -5.11 50.46
CA GLY A 414 5.74 -5.14 51.40
C GLY A 414 5.83 -3.79 52.09
N PHE A 415 5.26 -3.71 53.29
CA PHE A 415 5.26 -2.56 54.19
C PHE A 415 6.67 -1.98 54.44
N GLY A 416 6.76 -0.65 54.48
CA GLY A 416 7.92 0.10 55.00
C GLY A 416 7.61 1.59 55.09
N PHE A 417 7.56 2.12 56.31
CA PHE A 417 7.00 3.41 56.73
C PHE A 417 7.91 4.65 56.51
N PHE A 418 7.29 5.84 56.71
CA PHE A 418 7.76 7.24 56.82
C PHE A 418 7.71 8.11 55.53
N GLY A 419 6.93 9.20 55.43
CA GLY A 419 6.06 9.88 56.40
C GLY A 419 5.20 11.03 55.82
N ILE A 420 4.05 11.24 56.46
CA ILE A 420 3.33 12.48 56.89
C ILE A 420 3.52 13.76 56.02
N ALA A 421 2.50 14.18 55.22
CA ALA A 421 1.44 15.21 55.44
C ALA A 421 1.90 16.69 55.20
N PHE A 422 1.15 17.72 54.73
CA PHE A 422 -0.29 18.03 54.58
C PHE A 422 -0.47 19.36 53.74
N ILE A 423 -1.67 19.57 53.14
CA ILE A 423 -2.39 20.84 52.78
C ILE A 423 -2.00 21.68 51.53
N GLY A 424 -2.98 21.84 50.61
CA GLY A 424 -3.47 23.18 50.21
C GLY A 424 -3.62 23.49 48.71
N GLY A 425 -4.85 23.77 48.26
CA GLY A 425 -5.09 24.69 47.13
C GLY A 425 -5.98 24.18 46.00
N ALA A 426 -7.22 24.65 45.95
CA ALA A 426 -8.14 24.49 44.84
C ALA A 426 -7.67 25.25 43.59
N GLY A 427 -7.77 24.60 42.42
CA GLY A 427 -7.56 25.22 41.12
C GLY A 427 -8.20 24.37 40.03
N ALA A 428 -9.33 24.84 39.51
CA ALA A 428 -10.03 24.21 38.39
C ALA A 428 -9.15 24.27 37.13
N TYR A 429 -8.96 23.11 36.48
CA TYR A 429 -8.45 23.05 35.12
C TYR A 429 -9.39 22.21 34.27
N THR A 430 -9.96 22.88 33.27
CA THR A 430 -10.71 22.28 32.16
C THR A 430 -9.78 21.37 31.37
N LEU A 431 -9.96 20.05 31.49
CA LEU A 431 -9.19 19.09 30.71
C LEU A 431 -9.72 19.06 29.27
N ILE A 432 -9.01 19.73 28.37
CA ILE A 432 -9.16 19.52 26.93
C ILE A 432 -8.75 18.07 26.65
N LYS A 433 -9.70 17.19 26.32
CA LYS A 433 -9.43 15.84 25.80
C LYS A 433 -8.71 15.99 24.45
N ARG A 434 -7.39 16.02 24.45
CA ARG A 434 -6.59 15.68 23.25
C ARG A 434 -6.58 14.15 23.14
N ARG A 435 -7.02 13.61 22.00
CA ARG A 435 -6.83 12.20 21.64
C ARG A 435 -5.32 11.95 21.55
N PHE A 436 -4.76 11.16 22.46
CA PHE A 436 -3.37 10.71 22.37
C PHE A 436 -3.36 9.36 21.64
N ALA A 437 -2.72 9.28 20.48
CA ALA A 437 -2.37 7.99 19.88
C ALA A 437 -1.16 7.41 20.61
N HIS A 438 -1.17 6.11 20.90
CA HIS A 438 -0.05 5.43 21.54
C HIS A 438 1.03 5.10 20.50
N LYS A 439 2.29 5.35 20.85
CA LYS A 439 3.46 5.09 20.00
C LYS A 439 4.21 3.88 20.55
N ILE A 440 4.52 2.92 19.70
CA ILE A 440 5.48 1.87 20.04
C ILE A 440 6.87 2.45 19.82
N VAL A 441 7.50 2.90 20.90
CA VAL A 441 8.92 3.26 20.94
C VAL A 441 9.66 2.01 21.38
N VAL A 442 10.57 1.51 20.55
CA VAL A 442 11.51 0.47 20.98
C VAL A 442 12.68 1.21 21.64
N PRO A 443 12.89 1.11 22.97
CA PRO A 443 14.05 1.72 23.60
C PRO A 443 15.31 1.08 23.02
N GLY A 444 16.26 1.92 22.63
CA GLY A 444 17.51 1.49 22.01
C GLY A 444 18.34 0.59 22.92
N LEU A 445 18.15 -0.72 22.77
CA LEU A 445 19.17 -1.75 23.00
C LEU A 445 18.83 -3.00 22.18
N ILE A 446 19.08 -2.96 20.87
CA ILE A 446 19.22 -4.19 20.10
C ILE A 446 20.67 -4.66 20.27
N THR A 447 20.91 -5.46 21.30
CA THR A 447 22.09 -6.34 21.32
C THR A 447 21.75 -7.60 20.54
N LEU A 448 22.29 -7.74 19.32
CA LEU A 448 22.29 -8.99 18.58
C LEU A 448 23.71 -9.56 18.59
N ILE A 449 23.94 -10.53 19.48
CA ILE A 449 25.10 -11.42 19.45
C ILE A 449 24.74 -12.62 18.58
N VAL A 450 25.50 -12.89 17.52
CA VAL A 450 25.66 -14.25 16.98
C VAL A 450 27.12 -14.45 16.53
N ASN A 451 27.78 -15.46 17.11
CA ASN A 451 29.15 -15.94 16.83
C ASN A 451 30.31 -15.02 17.23
N GLY A 452 30.38 -14.70 18.52
CA GLY A 452 31.62 -14.49 19.28
C GLY A 452 32.73 -13.68 18.60
N SER A 453 32.64 -12.35 18.68
CA SER A 453 33.76 -11.41 18.92
C SER A 453 33.19 -10.00 19.10
N TRP A 454 33.56 -9.32 20.18
CA TRP A 454 33.15 -7.96 20.57
C TRP A 454 34.09 -6.90 20.01
N LEU A 455 33.64 -5.64 19.91
CA LEU A 455 34.44 -4.44 20.24
C LEU A 455 33.55 -3.27 20.73
N TYR A 456 33.98 -2.70 21.85
CA TYR A 456 33.33 -1.80 22.83
C TYR A 456 33.59 -0.31 22.48
N HIS A 457 32.87 0.72 22.96
CA HIS A 457 33.02 1.34 24.29
C HIS A 457 31.97 2.44 24.60
N GLU A 458 31.46 2.48 25.83
CA GLU A 458 31.05 3.72 26.53
C GLU A 458 31.97 3.92 27.76
N PRO A 459 32.29 5.15 28.18
CA PRO A 459 33.28 5.40 29.21
C PRO A 459 32.71 5.28 30.63
N SER A 460 33.60 4.92 31.55
CA SER A 460 33.49 4.99 33.02
C SER A 460 32.83 3.81 33.76
N TYR A 461 33.59 2.73 33.94
CA TYR A 461 33.88 2.21 35.27
C TYR A 461 35.28 1.58 35.27
N LEU A 462 36.18 2.15 36.09
CA LEU A 462 37.56 1.71 36.30
C LEU A 462 37.57 0.36 37.03
N GLY A 463 38.31 -0.62 36.50
CA GLY A 463 38.58 -1.87 37.19
C GLY A 463 39.29 -2.91 36.34
N THR A 464 40.60 -2.73 36.14
CA THR A 464 41.64 -3.76 35.93
C THR A 464 41.31 -4.96 35.02
N TYR A 465 41.85 -4.97 33.79
CA TYR A 465 42.45 -6.14 33.11
C TYR A 465 42.84 -5.71 31.67
N ALA A 466 44.05 -5.19 31.48
CA ALA A 466 44.49 -4.60 30.19
C ALA A 466 45.93 -4.93 29.78
N GLU A 467 46.50 -6.07 30.21
CA GLU A 467 47.90 -6.40 29.86
C GLU A 467 48.10 -7.58 28.89
N GLU A 468 47.09 -8.36 28.51
CA GLU A 468 47.37 -9.63 27.80
C GLU A 468 47.10 -9.69 26.27
N ILE A 469 46.53 -8.66 25.62
CA ILE A 469 46.12 -8.81 24.19
C ILE A 469 46.79 -7.80 23.23
N ARG A 470 47.67 -6.92 23.74
CA ARG A 470 48.35 -5.92 22.90
C ARG A 470 49.28 -6.47 21.80
N PRO A 471 49.96 -7.63 21.93
CA PRO A 471 50.89 -8.10 20.89
C PRO A 471 50.25 -8.70 19.63
N VAL A 472 48.95 -8.97 19.62
CA VAL A 472 48.28 -9.70 18.52
C VAL A 472 47.74 -8.74 17.46
N ILE A 473 47.37 -7.52 17.85
CA ILE A 473 46.78 -6.51 16.95
C ILE A 473 47.85 -5.88 16.04
N ASP A 474 49.06 -5.67 16.56
CA ASP A 474 50.15 -5.06 15.78
C ASP A 474 50.60 -5.94 14.62
N LYS A 475 50.42 -7.27 14.72
CA LYS A 475 50.81 -8.24 13.69
C LYS A 475 49.85 -8.26 12.48
N ILE A 476 48.60 -7.84 12.66
CA ILE A 476 47.58 -7.83 11.59
C ILE A 476 47.67 -6.54 10.74
N TYR A 477 48.16 -5.45 11.33
CA TYR A 477 48.32 -4.17 10.63
C TYR A 477 49.56 -4.09 9.73
N GLU A 478 50.56 -4.96 9.90
CA GLU A 478 51.75 -4.99 9.04
C GLU A 478 51.54 -5.74 7.70
N GLU A 479 50.49 -6.54 7.53
CA GLU A 479 50.36 -7.45 6.36
C GLU A 479 49.42 -6.98 5.23
N GLN A 480 48.82 -5.78 5.27
CA GLN A 480 47.98 -5.28 4.16
C GLN A 480 48.32 -3.86 3.70
N GLN A 481 49.53 -3.68 3.15
CA GLN A 481 49.87 -2.52 2.33
C GLN A 481 49.93 -2.85 0.82
N ILE A 482 49.20 -2.01 0.05
CA ILE A 482 49.49 -1.48 -1.30
C ILE A 482 49.16 -2.37 -2.52
N SER A 483 48.19 -1.92 -3.33
CA SER A 483 48.52 -1.25 -4.62
C SER A 483 47.35 -0.39 -5.14
N ALA A 484 47.69 0.84 -5.49
CA ALA A 484 46.84 1.89 -6.05
C ALA A 484 46.58 1.69 -7.55
N LEU A 485 45.52 2.31 -8.08
CA LEU A 485 45.56 3.02 -9.36
C LEU A 485 44.37 3.99 -9.50
N THR A 486 44.74 5.27 -9.49
CA THR A 486 43.99 6.44 -9.95
C THR A 486 43.67 6.36 -11.45
N SER A 487 42.46 6.75 -11.89
CA SER A 487 42.28 7.58 -13.10
C SER A 487 40.81 7.99 -13.38
N THR A 488 40.64 9.31 -13.54
CA THR A 488 39.76 10.03 -14.50
C THR A 488 38.23 9.82 -14.49
N PHE A 489 37.52 10.88 -14.08
CA PHE A 489 36.13 11.16 -14.45
C PHE A 489 35.99 11.51 -15.94
N PRO A 490 34.94 11.04 -16.63
CA PRO A 490 34.36 11.75 -17.76
C PRO A 490 32.97 12.32 -17.39
N THR A 491 32.79 13.56 -17.83
CA THR A 491 31.58 14.38 -17.77
C THR A 491 30.41 13.81 -18.58
N ALA A 492 29.21 14.29 -18.20
CA ALA A 492 27.90 14.02 -18.77
C ALA A 492 27.85 13.89 -20.30
N ASN A 493 27.13 12.87 -20.78
CA ASN A 493 26.60 12.79 -22.13
C ASN A 493 25.10 12.47 -22.08
N GLU A 494 24.38 13.15 -22.96
CA GLU A 494 22.93 13.19 -23.19
C GLU A 494 22.23 11.81 -23.27
N PRO A 495 20.93 11.74 -22.96
CA PRO A 495 20.17 10.50 -23.00
C PRO A 495 20.01 9.99 -24.43
N LYS A 496 20.49 8.77 -24.65
CA LYS A 496 20.17 7.98 -25.85
C LYS A 496 18.69 7.59 -25.81
N GLN A 497 17.96 8.01 -26.84
CA GLN A 497 16.64 7.52 -27.19
C GLN A 497 16.62 5.98 -27.20
N SER A 498 15.83 5.37 -26.31
CA SER A 498 15.38 3.99 -26.45
C SER A 498 13.85 3.97 -26.53
N LYS A 499 13.38 3.47 -27.67
CA LYS A 499 12.02 3.32 -28.17
C LYS A 499 10.97 3.03 -27.08
N SER A 500 10.09 4.01 -26.89
CA SER A 500 8.78 3.84 -26.26
C SER A 500 7.88 2.99 -27.17
N TRP A 501 7.22 2.00 -26.57
CA TRP A 501 6.01 1.42 -27.14
C TRP A 501 4.87 2.38 -26.78
N TYR A 502 4.34 3.07 -27.80
CA TYR A 502 3.20 3.97 -27.66
C TYR A 502 1.92 3.15 -27.65
N ILE A 503 1.04 3.40 -26.68
CA ILE A 503 -0.40 3.19 -26.77
C ILE A 503 -1.00 4.54 -26.35
N TRP A 504 -1.72 5.16 -27.28
CA TRP A 504 -2.45 6.42 -27.11
C TRP A 504 -3.86 6.14 -26.65
#